data_AF-A0A5N5U3S8-F1
#
_entry.id   AF-A0A5N5U3S8-F1
#
_cell.length_a   1.000
_cell.length_b   1.000
_cell.length_c   1.000
_cell.angle_alpha   90.00
_cell.angle_beta   90.00
_cell.angle_gamma   90.00
#
_symmetry.space_group_name_H-M   'P 1'
#
loop_
_entity.id
_entity.type
_entity.pdbx_description
1 polymer ?
#
loop_
_entity_poly.entity_id
_entity_poly.type
_entity_poly.pdbx_seq_one_letter_code
_entity_poly.pdbx_strand_id
1 'polypeptide(L)'
;MSTRSQLRFVQRVEQPSETDGDDERIAQVYRHSDGYPASVLRDLAQLKELLDATRAERGPAYTAATFVFLDKLSTVGFYLDGDPERTIDAAQPADLLEPSNIEHLDQPLFLLGHGVENPADGIHGDEEYLYVVELPTTNAFDEPAEWTVKVSGHSAFPRWDGPTDEAFEQATWQFEGALTVALDDLLAEPV
;
A
#
# COMPACT_ATOMS: atom_id res chain seq x y z
N MET A 1 -3.66 14.19 6.81
CA MET A 1 -2.32 14.84 6.91
C MET A 1 -1.43 14.25 5.82
N SER A 2 -0.52 15.03 5.22
CA SER A 2 0.33 14.60 4.10
C SER A 2 1.58 13.89 4.64
N THR A 3 1.39 12.69 5.17
CA THR A 3 2.50 11.79 5.49
C THR A 3 2.70 10.83 4.35
N ARG A 4 3.93 10.78 3.85
CA ARG A 4 4.30 10.01 2.67
C ARG A 4 4.98 8.73 3.11
N SER A 5 4.76 7.66 2.35
CA SER A 5 5.36 6.37 2.65
C SER A 5 5.58 5.54 1.41
N GLN A 6 6.58 4.66 1.49
CA GLN A 6 6.80 3.61 0.51
C GLN A 6 6.33 2.27 1.05
N LEU A 7 5.51 1.55 0.28
CA LEU A 7 5.14 0.17 0.55
C LEU A 7 5.77 -0.75 -0.48
N ARG A 8 6.45 -1.79 -0.02
CA ARG A 8 7.05 -2.81 -0.86
C ARG A 8 6.40 -4.16 -0.56
N PHE A 9 5.64 -4.67 -1.51
CA PHE A 9 5.07 -6.01 -1.47
C PHE A 9 6.09 -6.99 -2.04
N VAL A 10 6.42 -8.04 -1.30
CA VAL A 10 7.43 -9.03 -1.69
C VAL A 10 6.88 -10.43 -1.52
N GLN A 11 7.26 -11.37 -2.38
CA GLN A 11 6.95 -12.79 -2.18
C GLN A 11 8.15 -13.54 -1.61
N ARG A 12 7.95 -14.22 -0.48
CA ARG A 12 9.04 -14.89 0.25
C ARG A 12 9.35 -16.28 -0.32
N VAL A 13 10.46 -16.44 -1.04
CA VAL A 13 10.87 -17.76 -1.57
C VAL A 13 11.73 -18.51 -0.55
N GLU A 14 11.38 -19.76 -0.25
CA GLU A 14 12.21 -20.63 0.60
C GLU A 14 13.50 -21.10 -0.10
N GLN A 15 13.52 -21.11 -1.45
CA GLN A 15 14.71 -21.37 -2.27
C GLN A 15 14.66 -20.57 -3.58
N PRO A 16 15.70 -19.81 -3.96
CA PRO A 16 15.72 -19.11 -5.24
C PRO A 16 15.76 -20.13 -6.38
N SER A 17 14.74 -20.14 -7.24
CA SER A 17 14.80 -20.85 -8.52
C SER A 17 15.66 -20.02 -9.49
N GLU A 18 16.54 -20.66 -10.26
CA GLU A 18 17.41 -19.98 -11.26
C GLU A 18 16.62 -19.38 -12.44
N THR A 19 15.28 -19.42 -12.41
CA THR A 19 14.42 -19.22 -13.60
C THR A 19 13.39 -18.10 -13.45
N ASP A 20 13.15 -17.58 -12.25
CA ASP A 20 12.20 -16.49 -12.04
C ASP A 20 12.97 -15.19 -11.81
N GLY A 21 12.83 -14.22 -12.72
CA GLY A 21 13.41 -12.88 -12.55
C GLY A 21 12.95 -12.24 -11.25
N ASP A 22 13.87 -11.62 -10.50
CA ASP A 22 13.58 -10.95 -9.22
C ASP A 22 12.45 -9.90 -9.32
N ASP A 23 12.27 -9.31 -10.50
CA ASP A 23 11.32 -8.21 -10.74
C ASP A 23 9.84 -8.62 -10.63
N GLU A 24 9.47 -9.88 -10.88
CA GLU A 24 8.06 -10.32 -10.72
C GLU A 24 7.66 -10.56 -9.26
N ARG A 25 8.65 -10.58 -8.35
CA ARG A 25 8.45 -10.87 -6.92
C ARG A 25 8.34 -9.62 -6.06
N ILE A 26 8.50 -8.44 -6.63
CA ILE A 26 8.47 -7.18 -5.89
C ILE A 26 7.54 -6.21 -6.59
N ALA A 27 6.63 -5.62 -5.84
CA ALA A 27 5.83 -4.50 -6.29
C ALA A 27 5.93 -3.36 -5.29
N GLN A 28 6.13 -2.15 -5.79
CA GLN A 28 6.42 -1.00 -4.94
C GLN A 28 5.42 0.14 -5.21
N VAL A 29 4.85 0.67 -4.13
CA VAL A 29 3.79 1.67 -4.13
C VAL A 29 4.22 2.86 -3.29
N TYR A 30 4.25 4.04 -3.90
CA TYR A 30 4.34 5.29 -3.19
C TYR A 30 2.95 5.73 -2.74
N ARG A 31 2.81 6.16 -1.49
CA ARG A 31 1.60 6.76 -0.93
C ARG A 31 1.90 8.16 -0.45
N HIS A 32 1.15 9.14 -0.91
CA HIS A 32 1.40 10.56 -0.67
C HIS A 32 0.76 11.10 0.62
N SER A 33 -0.33 10.47 1.05
CA SER A 33 -1.15 10.90 2.18
C SER A 33 -1.45 9.75 3.12
N ASP A 34 -1.53 10.06 4.42
CA ASP A 34 -1.83 9.09 5.47
C ASP A 34 -0.90 7.86 5.52
N GLY A 35 0.38 8.07 5.22
CA GLY A 35 1.42 7.04 5.30
C GLY A 35 1.83 6.64 6.73
N TYR A 36 1.08 7.02 7.77
CA TYR A 36 1.37 6.65 9.15
C TYR A 36 1.12 5.16 9.40
N PRO A 37 1.88 4.51 10.31
CA PRO A 37 1.70 3.08 10.60
C PRO A 37 0.27 2.71 10.94
N ALA A 38 -0.39 3.54 11.74
CA ALA A 38 -1.77 3.30 12.16
C ALA A 38 -2.79 3.28 11.01
N SER A 39 -2.58 4.07 9.94
CA SER A 39 -3.47 4.02 8.76
C SER A 39 -3.07 2.85 7.88
N VAL A 40 -1.80 2.77 7.50
CA VAL A 40 -1.31 1.76 6.56
C VAL A 40 -1.59 0.33 7.06
N LEU A 41 -1.39 0.05 8.35
CA LEU A 41 -1.65 -1.28 8.90
C LEU A 41 -3.15 -1.63 8.91
N ARG A 42 -4.04 -0.66 9.16
CA ARG A 42 -5.49 -0.89 9.06
C ARG A 42 -5.89 -1.19 7.61
N ASP A 43 -5.37 -0.42 6.66
CA ASP A 43 -5.65 -0.59 5.25
C ASP A 43 -5.16 -1.96 4.75
N LEU A 44 -3.96 -2.39 5.17
CA LEU A 44 -3.41 -3.71 4.88
C LEU A 44 -4.22 -4.85 5.52
N ALA A 45 -4.65 -4.69 6.78
CA ALA A 45 -5.47 -5.69 7.46
C ALA A 45 -6.83 -5.87 6.78
N GLN A 46 -7.48 -4.76 6.40
CA GLN A 46 -8.74 -4.80 5.67
C GLN A 46 -8.57 -5.42 4.27
N LEU A 47 -7.50 -5.08 3.56
CA LEU A 47 -7.16 -5.72 2.29
C LEU A 47 -7.01 -7.23 2.47
N LYS A 48 -6.26 -7.67 3.48
CA LYS A 48 -6.03 -9.09 3.75
C LYS A 48 -7.33 -9.82 4.03
N GLU A 49 -8.17 -9.27 4.90
CA GLU A 49 -9.49 -9.83 5.23
C GLU A 49 -10.35 -10.00 3.96
N LEU A 50 -10.37 -8.99 3.09
CA LEU A 50 -11.13 -9.04 1.84
C LEU A 50 -10.59 -10.11 0.89
N LEU A 51 -9.26 -10.18 0.72
CA LEU A 51 -8.61 -11.16 -0.15
C LEU A 51 -8.86 -12.59 0.34
N ASP A 52 -8.86 -12.82 1.65
CA ASP A 52 -9.13 -14.11 2.27
C ASP A 52 -10.59 -14.53 2.09
N ALA A 53 -11.52 -13.62 2.43
CA ALA A 53 -12.95 -13.86 2.31
C ALA A 53 -13.38 -14.18 0.88
N THR A 54 -12.67 -13.62 -0.11
CA THR A 54 -12.96 -13.81 -1.54
C THR A 54 -12.06 -14.82 -2.25
N ARG A 55 -11.04 -15.36 -1.56
CA ARG A 55 -9.99 -16.21 -2.14
C ARG A 55 -9.31 -15.58 -3.36
N ALA A 56 -9.13 -14.26 -3.28
CA ALA A 56 -8.59 -13.44 -4.35
C ALA A 56 -7.12 -13.05 -4.13
N GLU A 57 -6.47 -13.50 -3.04
CA GLU A 57 -5.04 -13.24 -2.83
C GLU A 57 -4.21 -13.78 -4.00
N ARG A 58 -3.25 -12.96 -4.47
CA ARG A 58 -2.34 -13.23 -5.57
C ARG A 58 -0.95 -12.68 -5.22
N GLY A 59 -0.01 -12.82 -6.15
CA GLY A 59 1.34 -12.32 -5.98
C GLY A 59 1.44 -10.79 -5.76
N PRO A 60 2.64 -10.30 -5.42
CA PRO A 60 2.88 -8.93 -4.98
C PRO A 60 2.28 -7.84 -5.86
N ALA A 61 2.42 -7.95 -7.19
CA ALA A 61 1.88 -6.96 -8.13
C ALA A 61 0.35 -6.83 -8.07
N TYR A 62 -0.37 -7.95 -7.99
CA TYR A 62 -1.82 -7.94 -7.87
C TYR A 62 -2.28 -7.39 -6.52
N THR A 63 -1.58 -7.76 -5.45
CA THR A 63 -1.88 -7.28 -4.11
C THR A 63 -1.64 -5.78 -3.99
N ALA A 64 -0.52 -5.27 -4.53
CA ALA A 64 -0.22 -3.84 -4.61
C ALA A 64 -1.27 -3.07 -5.44
N ALA A 65 -1.68 -3.60 -6.59
CA ALA A 65 -2.73 -3.00 -7.41
C ALA A 65 -4.08 -2.94 -6.67
N THR A 66 -4.43 -4.02 -5.94
CA THR A 66 -5.66 -4.06 -5.15
C THR A 66 -5.61 -3.10 -3.96
N PHE A 67 -4.45 -2.99 -3.28
CA PHE A 67 -4.21 -2.00 -2.24
C PHE A 67 -4.47 -0.57 -2.74
N VAL A 68 -3.84 -0.19 -3.85
CA VAL A 68 -4.02 1.15 -4.47
C VAL A 68 -5.48 1.37 -4.88
N PHE A 69 -6.14 0.37 -5.46
CA PHE A 69 -7.53 0.48 -5.86
C PHE A 69 -8.47 0.71 -4.66
N LEU A 70 -8.33 -0.08 -3.60
CA LEU A 70 -9.19 0.04 -2.43
C LEU A 70 -8.95 1.34 -1.67
N ASP A 71 -7.69 1.79 -1.55
CA ASP A 71 -7.40 3.07 -0.91
C ASP A 71 -7.99 4.23 -1.71
N LYS A 72 -7.83 4.23 -3.04
CA LYS A 72 -8.48 5.22 -3.90
C LYS A 72 -10.00 5.19 -3.79
N LEU A 73 -10.59 4.00 -3.75
CA LEU A 73 -12.03 3.83 -3.57
C LEU A 73 -12.50 4.36 -2.20
N SER A 74 -11.70 4.22 -1.14
CA SER A 74 -12.04 4.74 0.19
C SER A 74 -12.17 6.27 0.17
N THR A 75 -11.31 6.95 -0.60
CA THR A 75 -11.35 8.42 -0.75
C THR A 75 -12.54 8.94 -1.55
N VAL A 76 -13.23 8.08 -2.32
CA VAL A 76 -14.44 8.47 -3.07
C VAL A 76 -15.53 9.02 -2.12
N GLY A 77 -15.57 8.54 -0.88
CA GLY A 77 -16.52 9.03 0.13
C GLY A 77 -16.46 10.53 0.40
N PHE A 78 -15.32 11.19 0.17
CA PHE A 78 -15.18 12.64 0.33
C PHE A 78 -15.95 13.47 -0.72
N TYR A 79 -16.41 12.81 -1.79
CA TYR A 79 -17.10 13.41 -2.92
C TYR A 79 -18.57 12.97 -3.00
N LEU A 80 -19.15 12.49 -1.89
CA LEU A 80 -20.54 12.02 -1.83
C LEU A 80 -21.38 12.80 -0.81
N ASP A 81 -20.97 14.04 -0.49
CA ASP A 81 -21.61 14.87 0.53
C ASP A 81 -22.85 15.65 0.03
N GLY A 82 -23.11 15.63 -1.28
CA GLY A 82 -24.26 16.26 -1.92
C GLY A 82 -24.04 17.73 -2.31
N ASP A 83 -22.84 18.29 -2.07
CA ASP A 83 -22.44 19.60 -2.58
C ASP A 83 -22.21 19.54 -4.11
N PRO A 84 -22.97 20.27 -4.95
CA PRO A 84 -22.81 20.23 -6.41
C PRO A 84 -21.40 20.63 -6.89
N GLU A 85 -20.65 21.40 -6.11
CA GLU A 85 -19.28 21.82 -6.47
C GLU A 85 -18.23 20.75 -6.12
N ARG A 86 -18.60 19.68 -5.39
CA ARG A 86 -17.66 18.69 -4.87
C ARG A 86 -18.15 17.24 -4.98
N THR A 87 -19.38 17.03 -5.45
CA THR A 87 -20.02 15.71 -5.49
C THR A 87 -19.81 15.01 -6.83
N ILE A 88 -19.70 13.68 -6.78
CA ILE A 88 -19.76 12.76 -7.92
C ILE A 88 -20.99 11.85 -7.81
N ASP A 89 -21.46 11.32 -8.94
CA ASP A 89 -22.55 10.34 -8.94
C ASP A 89 -22.02 8.92 -8.73
N ALA A 90 -22.22 8.38 -7.52
CA ALA A 90 -21.86 6.99 -7.20
C ALA A 90 -22.82 5.95 -7.78
N ALA A 91 -24.01 6.34 -8.26
CA ALA A 91 -24.95 5.41 -8.88
C ALA A 91 -24.46 4.93 -10.26
N GLN A 92 -23.58 5.70 -10.91
CA GLN A 92 -22.98 5.37 -12.19
C GLN A 92 -21.46 5.55 -12.16
N PRO A 93 -20.69 4.63 -11.54
CA PRO A 93 -19.23 4.79 -11.41
C PRO A 93 -18.46 4.99 -12.73
N ALA A 94 -19.02 4.51 -13.84
CA ALA A 94 -18.44 4.72 -15.17
C ALA A 94 -18.42 6.19 -15.59
N ASP A 95 -19.27 7.05 -15.01
CA ASP A 95 -19.35 8.47 -15.30
C ASP A 95 -18.09 9.23 -14.88
N LEU A 96 -17.26 8.65 -14.00
CA LEU A 96 -15.93 9.18 -13.64
C LEU A 96 -14.95 9.17 -14.83
N LEU A 97 -15.25 8.42 -15.90
CA LEU A 97 -14.45 8.40 -17.12
C LEU A 97 -14.75 9.58 -18.04
N GLU A 98 -15.86 10.30 -17.82
CA GLU A 98 -16.25 11.47 -18.59
C GLU A 98 -15.71 12.74 -17.92
N PRO A 99 -14.75 13.47 -18.54
CA PRO A 99 -14.09 14.60 -17.88
C PRO A 99 -15.04 15.70 -17.38
N SER A 100 -16.13 15.96 -18.11
CA SER A 100 -17.13 16.96 -17.74
C SER A 100 -17.83 16.67 -16.41
N ASN A 101 -17.80 15.41 -15.94
CA ASN A 101 -18.43 14.99 -14.70
C ASN A 101 -17.51 15.13 -13.47
N ILE A 102 -16.25 15.50 -13.66
CA ILE A 102 -15.26 15.60 -12.58
C ILE A 102 -14.36 16.84 -12.67
N GLU A 103 -14.43 17.64 -13.75
CA GLU A 103 -13.57 18.81 -13.95
C GLU A 103 -13.78 19.92 -12.90
N HIS A 104 -14.91 19.90 -12.19
CA HIS A 104 -15.20 20.81 -11.09
C HIS A 104 -14.49 20.44 -9.78
N LEU A 105 -13.97 19.22 -9.66
CA LEU A 105 -13.32 18.75 -8.44
C LEU A 105 -11.93 19.36 -8.28
N ASP A 106 -11.70 20.06 -7.17
CA ASP A 106 -10.35 20.47 -6.77
C ASP A 106 -9.62 19.29 -6.09
N GLN A 107 -8.53 18.84 -6.72
CA GLN A 107 -7.67 17.72 -6.26
C GLN A 107 -8.45 16.42 -5.93
N PRO A 108 -9.01 15.73 -6.95
CA PRO A 108 -9.67 14.44 -6.76
C PRO A 108 -8.67 13.38 -6.24
N LEU A 109 -8.70 13.08 -4.94
CA LEU A 109 -7.76 12.21 -4.25
C LEU A 109 -7.77 10.78 -4.81
N PHE A 110 -8.90 10.31 -5.34
CA PHE A 110 -8.99 9.00 -6.00
C PHE A 110 -8.20 8.93 -7.32
N LEU A 111 -7.88 10.08 -7.94
CA LEU A 111 -6.96 10.16 -9.10
C LEU A 111 -5.51 10.43 -8.68
N LEU A 112 -5.30 10.96 -7.48
CA LEU A 112 -3.99 11.39 -6.98
C LEU A 112 -3.49 10.44 -5.88
N GLY A 113 -2.38 10.82 -5.25
CA GLY A 113 -1.96 10.25 -3.97
C GLY A 113 -1.20 8.92 -4.00
N HIS A 114 -1.13 8.23 -5.14
CA HIS A 114 -0.41 6.98 -5.28
C HIS A 114 0.47 6.95 -6.53
N GLY A 115 1.68 6.40 -6.38
CA GLY A 115 2.61 6.09 -7.47
C GLY A 115 2.88 4.58 -7.54
N VAL A 116 2.95 4.03 -8.75
CA VAL A 116 3.54 2.70 -8.97
C VAL A 116 4.99 2.94 -9.31
N GLU A 117 5.86 2.44 -8.46
CA GLU A 117 7.28 2.76 -8.49
C GLU A 117 8.10 1.58 -8.98
N ASN A 118 9.22 1.89 -9.63
CA ASN A 118 10.21 0.88 -9.97
C ASN A 118 10.93 0.44 -8.67
N PRO A 119 10.94 -0.86 -8.32
CA PRO A 119 11.63 -1.31 -7.13
C PRO A 119 13.13 -1.00 -7.07
N ALA A 120 13.78 -0.72 -8.22
CA ALA A 120 15.21 -0.40 -8.26
C ALA A 120 15.53 1.03 -7.77
N ASP A 121 14.69 2.02 -8.08
CA ASP A 121 14.97 3.45 -7.87
C ASP A 121 13.75 4.28 -7.40
N GLY A 122 12.72 3.60 -6.89
CA GLY A 122 11.42 4.18 -6.54
C GLY A 122 11.27 4.79 -5.15
N ILE A 123 12.34 5.27 -4.52
CA ILE A 123 12.29 6.10 -3.30
C ILE A 123 12.67 7.53 -3.69
N HIS A 124 11.81 8.48 -3.34
CA HIS A 124 11.93 9.89 -3.74
C HIS A 124 12.60 10.76 -2.66
N GLY A 125 12.79 10.22 -1.45
CA GLY A 125 13.44 10.87 -0.32
C GLY A 125 12.53 11.80 0.48
N ASP A 126 11.25 11.91 0.11
CA ASP A 126 10.22 12.64 0.85
C ASP A 126 9.34 11.72 1.72
N GLU A 127 9.60 10.41 1.69
CA GLU A 127 8.95 9.41 2.52
C GLU A 127 9.35 9.56 3.99
N GLU A 128 8.37 9.37 4.86
CA GLU A 128 8.55 9.37 6.31
C GLU A 128 8.55 7.96 6.88
N TYR A 129 8.01 6.97 6.15
CA TYR A 129 7.96 5.57 6.56
C TYR A 129 8.19 4.64 5.37
N LEU A 130 8.88 3.53 5.63
CA LEU A 130 8.97 2.38 4.74
C LEU A 130 8.20 1.21 5.34
N TYR A 131 7.52 0.48 4.47
CA TYR A 131 6.82 -0.76 4.78
C TYR A 131 7.31 -1.88 3.86
N VAL A 132 7.55 -3.05 4.43
CA VAL A 132 7.67 -4.30 3.66
C VAL A 132 6.49 -5.16 4.03
N VAL A 133 5.75 -5.64 3.02
CA VAL A 133 4.64 -6.58 3.17
C VAL A 133 5.06 -7.87 2.49
N GLU A 134 5.32 -8.91 3.29
CA GLU A 134 5.75 -10.19 2.77
C GLU A 134 4.55 -11.12 2.61
N LEU A 135 4.36 -11.57 1.38
CA LEU A 135 3.34 -12.54 1.00
C LEU A 135 3.94 -13.96 1.06
N PRO A 136 3.16 -14.94 1.53
CA PRO A 136 3.57 -16.33 1.55
C PRO A 136 3.69 -16.90 0.12
N THR A 137 4.51 -17.95 -0.03
CA THR A 137 4.65 -18.70 -1.30
C THR A 137 3.57 -19.75 -1.50
N THR A 138 2.83 -20.08 -0.44
CA THR A 138 1.75 -21.06 -0.50
C THR A 138 0.68 -20.61 -1.49
N ASN A 139 0.14 -21.55 -2.24
CA ASN A 139 -0.96 -21.26 -3.14
C ASN A 139 -2.17 -20.75 -2.32
N ALA A 140 -2.55 -19.50 -2.54
CA ALA A 140 -3.67 -18.85 -1.86
C ALA A 140 -5.02 -19.58 -2.02
N PHE A 141 -5.14 -20.53 -2.94
CA PHE A 141 -6.31 -21.38 -3.09
C PHE A 141 -6.40 -22.52 -2.08
N ASP A 142 -5.30 -22.87 -1.39
CA ASP A 142 -5.26 -23.97 -0.44
C ASP A 142 -5.79 -23.49 0.93
N GLU A 143 -5.05 -22.61 1.62
CA GLU A 143 -5.46 -21.98 2.88
C GLU A 143 -4.95 -20.54 2.97
N PRO A 144 -5.72 -19.60 3.57
CA PRO A 144 -5.24 -18.26 3.87
C PRO A 144 -3.98 -18.31 4.74
N ALA A 145 -2.89 -17.76 4.23
CA ALA A 145 -1.64 -17.69 4.96
C ALA A 145 -1.43 -16.28 5.54
N GLU A 146 -0.72 -16.22 6.68
CA GLU A 146 -0.47 -14.97 7.39
C GLU A 146 0.54 -14.10 6.63
N TRP A 147 0.27 -12.80 6.54
CA TRP A 147 1.24 -11.82 6.05
C TRP A 147 2.15 -11.36 7.18
N THR A 148 3.43 -11.20 6.87
CA THR A 148 4.39 -10.51 7.74
C THR A 148 4.64 -9.10 7.23
N VAL A 149 4.86 -8.17 8.14
CA VAL A 149 5.16 -6.78 7.85
C VAL A 149 6.40 -6.31 8.59
N LYS A 150 7.14 -5.42 7.93
CA LYS A 150 8.19 -4.60 8.54
C LYS A 150 7.76 -3.14 8.47
N VAL A 151 7.90 -2.41 9.57
CA VAL A 151 7.56 -0.98 9.65
C VAL A 151 8.79 -0.22 10.12
N SER A 152 9.28 0.73 9.32
CA SER A 152 10.44 1.53 9.70
C SER A 152 10.07 2.49 10.83
N GLY A 153 11.05 2.91 11.64
CA GLY A 153 10.89 4.12 12.44
C GLY A 153 10.65 5.35 11.55
N HIS A 154 10.10 6.42 12.13
CA HIS A 154 9.88 7.68 11.40
C HIS A 154 11.21 8.20 10.85
N SER A 155 11.30 8.29 9.53
CA SER A 155 12.49 8.72 8.78
C SER A 155 13.78 7.97 9.18
N ALA A 156 13.65 6.73 9.66
CA ALA A 156 14.75 5.96 10.22
C ALA A 156 15.49 5.13 9.14
N PHE A 157 15.73 5.75 7.99
CA PHE A 157 16.38 5.17 6.81
C PHE A 157 17.14 6.27 6.05
N PRO A 158 18.14 5.93 5.23
CA PRO A 158 18.87 6.93 4.46
C PRO A 158 18.00 7.63 3.41
N ARG A 159 18.22 8.93 3.20
CA ARG A 159 17.52 9.75 2.19
C ARG A 159 18.50 10.15 1.07
N TRP A 160 18.43 9.55 -0.10
CA TRP A 160 19.08 10.04 -1.35
C TRP A 160 18.54 9.30 -2.59
N ASP A 161 18.80 9.84 -3.80
CA ASP A 161 18.44 9.32 -5.14
C ASP A 161 19.20 8.02 -5.54
N GLY A 162 19.39 7.10 -4.60
CA GLY A 162 20.22 5.91 -4.78
C GLY A 162 19.42 4.64 -4.98
N PRO A 163 20.10 3.49 -4.99
CA PRO A 163 19.42 2.21 -5.09
C PRO A 163 18.43 2.04 -3.94
N THR A 164 17.19 1.70 -4.28
CA THR A 164 16.11 1.58 -3.30
C THR A 164 16.42 0.50 -2.26
N ASP A 165 17.06 -0.59 -2.66
CA ASP A 165 17.39 -1.70 -1.77
C ASP A 165 18.28 -1.29 -0.60
N GLU A 166 19.22 -0.38 -0.80
CA GLU A 166 20.07 0.14 0.27
C GLU A 166 19.26 0.82 1.37
N ALA A 167 18.17 1.51 0.99
CA ALA A 167 17.30 2.18 1.96
C ALA A 167 16.54 1.16 2.83
N PHE A 168 16.07 0.06 2.24
CA PHE A 168 15.40 -1.02 2.97
C PHE A 168 16.38 -1.84 3.82
N GLU A 169 17.60 -2.10 3.33
CA GLU A 169 18.64 -2.81 4.09
C GLU A 169 19.12 -2.03 5.32
N GLN A 170 19.23 -0.71 5.19
CA GLN A 170 19.74 0.17 6.26
C GLN A 170 18.63 0.76 7.15
N ALA A 171 17.36 0.51 6.82
CA ALA A 171 16.25 0.97 7.64
C ALA A 171 16.30 0.38 9.05
N THR A 172 16.07 1.24 10.05
CA THR A 172 15.80 0.79 11.41
C THR A 172 14.32 0.48 11.55
N TRP A 173 14.01 -0.80 11.77
CA TRP A 173 12.65 -1.30 11.88
C TRP A 173 12.15 -1.14 13.32
N GLN A 174 11.04 -0.42 13.50
CA GLN A 174 10.36 -0.34 14.80
C GLN A 174 9.48 -1.56 15.06
N PHE A 175 9.10 -2.29 14.00
CA PHE A 175 8.34 -3.53 14.09
C PHE A 175 8.73 -4.49 12.95
N GLU A 176 8.82 -5.78 13.27
CA GLU A 176 8.92 -6.88 12.31
C GLU A 176 8.11 -8.08 12.85
N GLY A 177 7.12 -8.56 12.10
CA GLY A 177 6.27 -9.66 12.57
C GLY A 177 4.98 -9.82 11.79
N ALA A 178 4.01 -10.55 12.36
CA ALA A 178 2.70 -10.75 11.75
C ALA A 178 1.92 -9.41 11.63
N LEU A 179 1.17 -9.25 10.54
CA LEU A 179 0.34 -8.06 10.30
C LEU A 179 -0.67 -7.83 11.43
N THR A 180 -1.28 -8.89 11.95
CA THR A 180 -2.25 -8.84 13.06
C THR A 180 -1.62 -8.30 14.34
N VAL A 181 -0.41 -8.78 14.67
CA VAL A 181 0.36 -8.30 15.82
C VAL A 181 0.80 -6.85 15.62
N ALA A 182 1.24 -6.48 14.41
CA ALA A 182 1.62 -5.10 14.09
C ALA A 182 0.46 -4.14 14.31
N LEU A 183 -0.74 -4.55 13.89
CA LEU A 183 -1.96 -3.79 14.05
C LEU A 183 -2.29 -3.59 15.54
N ASP A 184 -2.21 -4.64 16.36
CA ASP A 184 -2.49 -4.53 17.78
C ASP A 184 -1.44 -3.69 18.53
N ASP A 185 -0.15 -3.93 18.27
CA ASP A 185 0.97 -3.29 18.97
C ASP A 185 1.11 -1.81 18.64
N LEU A 186 0.93 -1.43 17.36
CA LEU A 186 1.12 -0.05 16.90
C LEU A 186 -0.17 0.78 16.92
N LEU A 187 -1.33 0.15 17.15
CA LEU A 187 -2.60 0.85 17.42
C LEU A 187 -2.97 0.95 18.89
N ALA A 188 -2.28 0.24 19.78
CA ALA A 188 -2.41 0.46 21.21
C ALA A 188 -2.02 1.92 21.53
N GLU A 189 -3.01 2.75 21.85
CA GLU A 189 -2.77 4.15 22.23
C GLU A 189 -1.76 4.22 23.38
N PRO A 190 -0.87 5.23 23.42
CA PRO A 190 -0.13 5.52 24.64
C PRO A 190 -1.15 5.89 25.73
N VAL A 191 -1.19 5.08 26.79
CA VAL A 191 -1.94 5.38 28.02
C VAL A 191 -1.40 6.63 28.70
#